data_AF-A0A964R7B2-F1
#
_entry.id   AF-A0A964R7B2-F1
#
_cell.length_a   1.000
_cell.length_b   1.000
_cell.length_c   1.000
_cell.angle_alpha   90.00
_cell.angle_beta   90.00
_cell.angle_gamma   90.00
#
_symmetry.space_group_name_H-M   'P 1'
#
loop_
_entity.id
_entity.type
_entity.pdbx_description
1 polymer ?
#
loop_
_entity_poly.entity_id
_entity_poly.type
_entity_poly.pdbx_seq_one_letter_code
_entity_poly.pdbx_strand_id
1 'polypeptide(L)'
;MRIIDGATVLLLCGWLLGCGSREGEDLKTATTPAEAASQIERAFAHAPEETRRAADMAAEALRRGEYEKAVVSLTTVRAATNVTFEQGLAIHGSTVQLEARLAAEIASGSESAQRAYGLLKAMKAK
;
A
#
# COMPACT_ATOMS: atom_id res chain seq x y z
N MET A 1 20.98 34.70 53.00
CA MET A 1 20.10 33.72 52.35
C MET A 1 20.70 33.43 50.97
N ARG A 2 21.12 32.18 50.70
CA ARG A 2 21.84 31.75 49.49
C ARG A 2 20.83 31.21 48.48
N ILE A 3 20.89 31.62 47.20
CA ILE A 3 20.24 30.94 46.06
C ILE A 3 21.08 31.27 44.79
N ILE A 4 22.16 30.53 44.49
CA ILE A 4 22.30 29.44 43.49
C ILE A 4 22.38 29.93 42.03
N ASP A 5 23.60 29.86 41.47
CA ASP A 5 23.95 29.80 40.04
C ASP A 5 23.33 28.56 39.36
N GLY A 6 22.91 28.69 38.09
CA GLY A 6 22.41 27.54 37.33
C GLY A 6 22.19 27.83 35.85
N ALA A 7 23.24 27.67 35.06
CA ALA A 7 23.15 27.46 33.62
C ALA A 7 22.30 26.22 33.29
N THR A 8 21.76 26.16 32.06
CA THR A 8 21.21 24.98 31.34
C THR A 8 19.68 24.82 31.36
N VAL A 9 19.02 25.21 30.25
CA VAL A 9 17.94 24.51 29.50
C VAL A 9 17.82 25.30 28.17
N LEU A 10 18.63 25.08 27.14
CA LEU A 10 18.56 24.01 26.14
C LEU A 10 17.15 23.55 25.74
N LEU A 11 16.80 23.96 24.51
CA LEU A 11 16.17 23.14 23.47
C LEU A 11 14.67 22.82 23.58
N LEU A 12 14.07 22.71 22.39
CA LEU A 12 12.73 22.21 22.04
C LEU A 12 11.54 23.17 22.22
N CYS A 13 11.19 23.85 21.13
CA CYS A 13 9.80 24.06 20.70
C CYS A 13 9.76 24.29 19.18
N GLY A 14 10.35 23.35 18.42
CA GLY A 14 10.28 23.31 16.96
C GLY A 14 9.37 22.19 16.48
N TRP A 15 8.06 22.28 16.73
CA TRP A 15 7.06 21.28 16.29
C TRP A 15 5.70 21.94 15.93
N LEU A 16 5.73 23.03 15.15
CA LEU A 16 4.51 23.61 14.55
C LEU A 16 4.50 23.58 13.01
N LEU A 17 5.33 22.73 12.40
CA LEU A 17 5.20 22.40 10.97
C LEU A 17 4.69 20.97 10.84
N GLY A 18 3.36 20.86 10.78
CA GLY A 18 2.70 19.60 10.55
C GLY A 18 1.18 19.68 10.69
N CYS A 19 0.56 20.80 10.30
CA CYS A 19 -0.87 20.82 10.05
C CYS A 19 -1.15 19.85 8.90
N GLY A 20 -1.63 18.67 9.27
CA GLY A 20 -2.19 17.70 8.36
C GLY A 20 -3.42 18.28 7.69
N SER A 21 -3.31 18.56 6.41
CA SER A 21 -4.43 18.62 5.49
C SER A 21 -4.12 17.64 4.37
N ARG A 22 -4.41 16.36 4.60
CA ARG A 22 -4.42 15.30 3.57
C ARG A 22 -5.81 14.67 3.40
N GLU A 23 -6.85 15.32 3.90
CA GLU A 23 -8.24 14.99 3.56
C GLU A 23 -8.52 15.41 2.11
N GLY A 24 -8.09 14.59 1.15
CA GLY A 24 -8.39 14.79 -0.28
C GLY A 24 -7.35 14.23 -1.25
N GLU A 25 -6.12 14.01 -0.81
CA GLU A 25 -5.08 13.37 -1.65
C GLU A 25 -5.03 11.85 -1.53
N ASP A 26 -5.55 11.25 -0.45
CA ASP A 26 -5.54 9.79 -0.27
C ASP A 26 -6.58 9.06 -1.13
N LEU A 27 -7.56 9.77 -1.71
CA LEU A 27 -8.59 9.17 -2.56
C LEU A 27 -8.25 9.20 -4.06
N LYS A 28 -7.02 9.58 -4.44
CA LYS A 28 -6.58 9.50 -5.84
C LYS A 28 -6.22 8.06 -6.19
N THR A 29 -6.76 7.53 -7.27
CA THR A 29 -6.36 6.22 -7.78
C THR A 29 -4.89 6.21 -8.16
N ALA A 30 -4.15 5.19 -7.72
CA ALA A 30 -2.75 5.00 -8.09
C ALA A 30 -2.57 4.95 -9.61
N THR A 31 -1.55 5.66 -10.10
CA THR A 31 -1.17 5.70 -11.52
C THR A 31 0.07 4.87 -11.83
N THR A 32 0.80 4.43 -10.79
CA THR A 32 1.96 3.55 -10.91
C THR A 32 1.91 2.38 -9.91
N PRO A 33 2.66 1.28 -10.15
CA PRO A 33 2.78 0.19 -9.17
C PRO A 33 3.33 0.62 -7.81
N ALA A 34 4.25 1.59 -7.77
CA ALA A 34 4.83 2.10 -6.53
C ALA A 34 3.82 2.94 -5.72
N GLU A 35 3.00 3.74 -6.41
CA GLU A 35 1.88 4.44 -5.77
C GLU A 35 0.84 3.47 -5.23
N ALA A 36 0.49 2.44 -6.00
CA ALA A 36 -0.43 1.39 -5.57
C ALA A 36 0.09 0.65 -4.32
N ALA A 37 1.37 0.28 -4.32
CA ALA A 37 2.02 -0.33 -3.15
C ALA A 37 1.94 0.58 -1.92
N SER A 38 2.19 1.88 -2.09
CA SER A 38 2.10 2.85 -0.99
C SER A 38 0.67 3.04 -0.50
N GLN A 39 -0.32 3.03 -1.39
CA GLN A 39 -1.73 3.20 -1.04
C GLN A 39 -2.28 2.00 -0.27
N ILE A 40 -1.98 0.76 -0.71
CA ILE A 40 -2.49 -0.43 -0.02
C ILE A 40 -1.84 -0.61 1.35
N GLU A 41 -0.55 -0.28 1.50
CA GLU A 41 0.15 -0.27 2.79
C GLU A 41 -0.50 0.72 3.78
N ARG A 42 -0.78 1.96 3.33
CA ARG A 42 -1.43 2.96 4.18
C ARG A 42 -2.87 2.59 4.55
N ALA A 43 -3.69 2.20 3.57
CA ALA A 43 -5.11 1.92 3.79
C ALA A 43 -5.34 0.75 4.78
N PHE A 44 -4.38 -0.17 4.89
CA PHE A 44 -4.47 -1.34 5.76
C PHE A 44 -3.57 -1.28 7.00
N ALA A 45 -2.90 -0.15 7.28
CA ALA A 45 -1.98 0.00 8.41
C ALA A 45 -2.61 -0.34 9.78
N HIS A 46 -3.93 -0.14 9.92
CA HIS A 46 -4.70 -0.41 11.13
C HIS A 46 -5.66 -1.60 11.00
N ALA A 47 -5.55 -2.39 9.93
CA ALA A 47 -6.35 -3.60 9.77
C ALA A 47 -5.93 -4.70 10.77
N PRO A 48 -6.75 -5.75 10.96
CA PRO A 48 -6.35 -6.95 11.69
C PRO A 48 -5.01 -7.50 11.17
N GLU A 49 -4.22 -8.12 12.06
CA GLU A 49 -2.84 -8.49 11.77
C GLU A 49 -2.67 -9.29 10.47
N GLU A 50 -3.55 -10.27 10.24
CA GLU A 50 -3.53 -11.10 9.03
C GLU A 50 -3.72 -10.24 7.76
N THR A 51 -4.75 -9.40 7.73
CA THR A 51 -5.04 -8.53 6.59
C THR A 51 -3.94 -7.50 6.37
N ARG A 52 -3.41 -6.90 7.44
CA ARG A 52 -2.31 -5.93 7.36
C ARG A 52 -1.06 -6.59 6.76
N ARG A 53 -0.65 -7.76 7.28
CA ARG A 53 0.50 -8.49 6.73
C ARG A 53 0.30 -8.85 5.25
N ALA A 54 -0.90 -9.24 4.85
CA ALA A 54 -1.20 -9.50 3.45
C ALA A 54 -1.10 -8.24 2.58
N ALA A 55 -1.52 -7.08 3.09
CA ALA A 55 -1.36 -5.79 2.41
C ALA A 55 0.12 -5.40 2.28
N ASP A 56 0.91 -5.57 3.35
CA ASP A 56 2.36 -5.32 3.33
C ASP A 56 3.06 -6.24 2.31
N MET A 57 2.68 -7.52 2.26
CA MET A 57 3.20 -8.47 1.28
C MET A 57 2.80 -8.12 -0.15
N ALA A 58 1.57 -7.65 -0.37
CA ALA A 58 1.12 -7.18 -1.69
C ALA A 58 1.92 -5.95 -2.12
N ALA A 59 2.10 -4.97 -1.23
CA ALA A 59 2.87 -3.76 -1.49
C ALA A 59 4.32 -4.08 -1.85
N GLU A 60 4.97 -4.95 -1.08
CA GLU A 60 6.36 -5.35 -1.33
C GLU A 60 6.51 -6.14 -2.63
N ALA A 61 5.57 -7.05 -2.91
CA ALA A 61 5.58 -7.81 -4.15
C ALA A 61 5.38 -6.90 -5.39
N LEU A 62 4.50 -5.90 -5.29
CA LEU A 62 4.31 -4.89 -6.34
C LEU A 62 5.59 -4.09 -6.61
N ARG A 63 6.29 -3.65 -5.55
CA ARG A 63 7.57 -2.92 -5.67
C ARG A 63 8.65 -3.77 -6.34
N ARG A 64 8.70 -5.06 -6.03
CA ARG A 64 9.73 -5.99 -6.51
C ARG A 64 9.41 -6.69 -7.83
N GLY A 65 8.21 -6.50 -8.37
CA GLY A 65 7.76 -7.23 -9.55
C GLY A 65 7.52 -8.73 -9.31
N GLU A 66 7.26 -9.13 -8.05
CA GLU A 66 6.95 -10.51 -7.66
C GLU A 66 5.46 -10.82 -7.95
N TYR A 67 5.08 -10.84 -9.23
CA TYR A 67 3.68 -10.73 -9.62
C TYR A 67 2.74 -11.83 -9.08
N GLU A 68 3.15 -13.10 -9.12
CA GLU A 68 2.32 -14.20 -8.59
C GLU A 68 2.04 -14.00 -7.09
N LYS A 69 3.05 -13.57 -6.32
CA LYS A 69 2.92 -13.25 -4.90
C LYS A 69 2.06 -12.02 -4.65
N ALA A 70 2.14 -11.01 -5.52
CA ALA A 70 1.25 -9.85 -5.46
C ALA A 70 -0.22 -10.26 -5.61
N VAL A 71 -0.54 -11.12 -6.59
CA VAL A 71 -1.91 -11.62 -6.79
C VAL A 71 -2.40 -12.45 -5.59
N VAL A 72 -1.57 -13.36 -5.08
CA VAL A 72 -1.95 -14.20 -3.93
C VAL A 72 -2.22 -13.34 -2.70
N SER A 73 -1.34 -12.38 -2.42
CA SER A 73 -1.49 -11.50 -1.25
C SER A 73 -2.72 -10.59 -1.39
N LEU A 74 -2.96 -10.03 -2.58
CA LEU A 74 -4.17 -9.26 -2.88
C LEU A 74 -5.46 -10.07 -2.73
N THR A 75 -5.42 -11.38 -3.02
CA THR A 75 -6.56 -12.27 -2.80
C THR A 75 -6.94 -12.33 -1.32
N THR A 76 -5.96 -12.44 -0.44
CA THR A 76 -6.17 -12.42 1.02
C THR A 76 -6.70 -11.06 1.48
N VAL A 77 -6.13 -9.95 0.99
CA VAL A 77 -6.61 -8.60 1.34
C VAL A 77 -8.05 -8.39 0.89
N ARG A 78 -8.41 -8.85 -0.31
CA ARG A 78 -9.77 -8.74 -0.85
C ARG A 78 -10.80 -9.60 -0.10
N ALA A 79 -10.36 -10.70 0.49
CA ALA A 79 -11.21 -11.56 1.31
C ALA A 79 -11.48 -11.01 2.72
N ALA A 80 -10.84 -9.89 3.10
CA ALA A 80 -11.08 -9.25 4.38
C ALA A 80 -12.55 -8.83 4.53
N THR A 81 -13.09 -9.04 5.73
CA THR A 81 -14.43 -8.54 6.10
C THR A 81 -14.35 -7.08 6.53
N ASN A 82 -15.43 -6.31 6.36
CA ASN A 82 -15.55 -4.91 6.80
C ASN A 82 -14.54 -3.95 6.13
N VAL A 83 -14.26 -4.16 4.85
CA VAL A 83 -13.41 -3.27 4.03
C VAL A 83 -14.03 -1.88 3.94
N THR A 84 -13.26 -0.84 4.28
CA THR A 84 -13.68 0.56 4.12
C THR A 84 -13.65 0.98 2.65
N PHE A 85 -14.27 2.11 2.32
CA PHE A 85 -14.21 2.64 0.95
C PHE A 85 -12.77 2.90 0.47
N GLU A 86 -11.94 3.51 1.31
CA GLU A 86 -10.53 3.78 1.03
C GLU A 86 -9.75 2.48 0.76
N GLN A 87 -9.96 1.47 1.60
CA GLN A 87 -9.36 0.15 1.42
C GLN A 87 -9.81 -0.52 0.13
N GLY A 88 -11.10 -0.40 -0.21
CA GLY A 88 -11.64 -0.87 -1.49
C GLY A 88 -10.99 -0.18 -2.69
N LEU A 89 -10.78 1.14 -2.61
CA LEU A 89 -10.11 1.91 -3.65
C LEU A 89 -8.64 1.50 -3.78
N ALA A 90 -7.94 1.27 -2.67
CA ALA A 90 -6.55 0.82 -2.68
C ALA A 90 -6.40 -0.60 -3.28
N ILE A 91 -7.32 -1.52 -2.97
CA ILE A 91 -7.39 -2.86 -3.61
C ILE A 91 -7.62 -2.70 -5.12
N HIS A 92 -8.59 -1.87 -5.52
CA HIS A 92 -8.90 -1.65 -6.92
C HIS A 92 -7.71 -1.07 -7.69
N GLY A 93 -7.11 0.01 -7.18
CA GLY A 93 -5.93 0.64 -7.77
C GLY A 93 -4.76 -0.33 -7.90
N SER A 94 -4.49 -1.13 -6.87
CA SER A 94 -3.46 -2.16 -6.89
C SER A 94 -3.73 -3.24 -7.94
N THR A 95 -4.98 -3.65 -8.10
CA THR A 95 -5.40 -4.64 -9.09
C THR A 95 -5.20 -4.11 -10.51
N VAL A 96 -5.60 -2.86 -10.79
CA VAL A 96 -5.45 -2.22 -12.11
C VAL A 96 -3.98 -2.03 -12.47
N GLN A 97 -3.17 -1.55 -11.52
CA GLN A 97 -1.73 -1.34 -11.76
C GLN A 97 -0.99 -2.65 -11.99
N LEU A 98 -1.34 -3.71 -11.25
CA LEU A 98 -0.81 -5.05 -11.48
C LEU A 98 -1.20 -5.58 -12.86
N GLU A 99 -2.46 -5.38 -13.27
CA GLU A 99 -2.96 -5.80 -14.59
C GLU A 99 -2.20 -5.11 -15.73
N ALA A 100 -2.03 -3.79 -15.65
CA ALA A 100 -1.29 -3.01 -16.63
C ALA A 100 0.18 -3.45 -16.72
N ARG A 101 0.82 -3.68 -15.57
CA ARG A 101 2.21 -4.15 -15.52
C ARG A 101 2.35 -5.55 -16.12
N LEU A 102 1.44 -6.45 -15.80
CA LEU A 102 1.41 -7.81 -16.35
C LEU A 102 1.21 -7.81 -17.87
N ALA A 103 0.31 -6.96 -18.39
CA ALA A 103 0.11 -6.83 -19.83
C ALA A 103 1.40 -6.39 -20.55
N ALA A 104 2.14 -5.43 -19.98
CA ALA A 104 3.42 -4.98 -20.52
C ALA A 104 4.49 -6.10 -20.52
N GLU A 105 4.56 -6.89 -19.45
CA GLU A 105 5.51 -8.00 -19.32
C GLU A 105 5.13 -9.21 -20.19
N ILE A 106 3.85 -9.46 -20.42
CA ILE A 106 3.39 -10.48 -21.38
C ILE A 106 3.80 -10.06 -22.80
N ALA A 107 3.66 -8.78 -23.14
CA ALA A 107 4.09 -8.26 -24.44
C ALA A 107 5.62 -8.41 -24.65
N SER A 108 6.41 -8.45 -23.59
CA SER A 108 7.85 -8.75 -23.64
C SER A 108 8.20 -10.24 -23.56
N GLY A 109 7.20 -11.14 -23.49
CA GLY A 109 7.39 -12.59 -23.52
C GLY A 109 7.53 -13.25 -22.13
N SER A 110 7.12 -12.58 -21.05
CA SER A 110 7.23 -13.13 -19.70
C SER A 110 6.18 -14.21 -19.40
N GLU A 111 6.61 -15.47 -19.34
CA GLU A 111 5.74 -16.59 -18.93
C GLU A 111 5.24 -16.46 -17.48
N SER A 112 6.05 -15.90 -16.58
CA SER A 112 5.64 -15.68 -15.19
C SER A 112 4.54 -14.61 -15.10
N ALA A 113 4.62 -13.56 -15.91
CA ALA A 113 3.54 -12.58 -16.02
C ALA A 113 2.27 -13.22 -16.59
N GLN A 114 2.39 -14.12 -17.56
CA GLN A 114 1.23 -14.81 -18.13
C GLN A 114 0.51 -15.70 -17.11
N ARG A 115 1.26 -16.44 -16.27
CA ARG A 115 0.67 -17.20 -15.16
C ARG A 115 0.01 -16.29 -14.12
N ALA A 116 0.71 -15.25 -13.67
CA ALA A 116 0.18 -14.28 -12.72
C ALA A 116 -1.10 -13.59 -13.25
N TYR A 117 -1.17 -13.28 -14.54
CA TYR A 117 -2.36 -12.72 -15.17
C TYR A 117 -3.55 -13.69 -15.16
N GLY A 118 -3.29 -14.99 -15.36
CA GLY A 118 -4.29 -16.04 -15.18
C GLY A 118 -4.86 -16.05 -13.75
N LEU A 119 -3.99 -16.00 -12.74
CA LEU A 119 -4.39 -15.91 -11.33
C LEU A 119 -5.20 -14.62 -11.06
N LEU A 120 -4.76 -13.48 -11.61
CA LEU A 120 -5.43 -12.20 -11.44
C LEU A 120 -6.85 -12.22 -12.01
N LYS A 121 -7.04 -12.81 -13.20
CA LYS A 121 -8.38 -12.98 -13.79
C LYS A 121 -9.26 -13.88 -12.94
N ALA A 122 -8.73 -14.99 -12.41
CA ALA A 122 -9.47 -15.88 -11.52
C ALA A 122 -9.87 -15.18 -10.21
N MET A 123 -9.00 -14.33 -9.67
CA MET A 123 -9.29 -13.49 -8.51
C MET A 123 -10.46 -12.54 -8.81
N LYS A 124 -10.40 -11.78 -9.93
CA LYS A 124 -11.43 -10.78 -10.30
C LYS A 124 -12.81 -11.37 -10.61
N ALA A 125 -12.89 -12.64 -10.98
CA ALA A 125 -14.14 -13.32 -11.33
C ALA A 125 -14.99 -13.77 -10.12
N LYS A 126 -14.41 -13.75 -8.91
CA LYS A 126 -15.10 -13.99 -7.65
C LYS A 126 -15.67 -12.71 -7.09
#